data_AF-X0QG86-F1
#
_entry.id   AF-X0QG86-F1
#
_cell.length_a   1.000
_cell.length_b   1.000
_cell.length_c   1.000
_cell.angle_alpha   90.00
_cell.angle_beta   90.00
_cell.angle_gamma   90.00
#
_symmetry.space_group_name_H-M   'P 1'
#
loop_
_entity.id
_entity.type
_entity.pdbx_description
1 polymer ?
#
loop_
_entity_poly.entity_id
_entity_poly.type
_entity_poly.pdbx_seq_one_letter_code
_entity_poly.pdbx_strand_id
1 'polypeptide(L)'
;MMLHRVIRKADGGEVIEILATDPATTRDIPNFCRHLGHELVGQETLAENVSLDADPDEITIDSDEDTPASVTLYRYLVKKKMA
;
A
#
# COMPACT_ATOMS: atom_id res chain seq x y z
N MET A 1 -6.81 -10.69 -7.00
CA MET A 1 -6.60 -9.53 -6.11
C MET A 1 -6.54 -8.22 -6.93
N MET A 2 -6.75 -7.05 -6.30
CA MET A 2 -6.84 -5.73 -6.95
C MET A 2 -5.56 -5.34 -7.71
N LEU A 3 -4.38 -5.58 -7.13
CA LEU A 3 -3.07 -5.26 -7.72
C LEU A 3 -2.83 -5.96 -9.08
N HIS A 4 -3.28 -7.21 -9.21
CA HIS A 4 -3.22 -7.95 -10.48
C HIS A 4 -4.05 -7.29 -11.58
N ARG A 5 -5.19 -6.65 -11.23
CA ARG A 5 -6.07 -6.00 -12.21
C ARG A 5 -5.44 -4.72 -12.76
N VAL A 6 -4.80 -3.93 -11.89
CA VAL A 6 -4.13 -2.67 -12.27
C VAL A 6 -2.95 -2.95 -13.19
N ILE A 7 -2.05 -3.84 -12.78
CA ILE A 7 -0.85 -4.19 -13.58
C ILE A 7 -1.23 -4.83 -14.92
N ARG A 8 -2.32 -5.59 -14.99
CA ARG A 8 -2.79 -6.14 -16.26
C ARG A 8 -3.22 -5.06 -17.25
N LYS A 9 -3.81 -3.96 -16.76
CA LYS A 9 -4.31 -2.85 -17.60
C LYS A 9 -3.22 -1.85 -18.01
N ALA A 10 -2.14 -1.75 -17.24
CA ALA A 10 -1.01 -0.88 -17.56
C ALA A 10 -0.25 -1.33 -18.82
N ASP A 11 0.44 -0.41 -19.47
CA ASP A 11 1.27 -0.70 -20.63
C ASP A 11 2.63 -1.30 -20.24
N GLY A 12 3.24 -2.07 -21.15
CA GLY A 12 4.55 -2.65 -20.91
C GLY A 12 5.61 -1.55 -20.71
N GLY A 13 6.33 -1.60 -19.59
CA GLY A 13 7.30 -0.57 -19.20
C GLY A 13 6.73 0.58 -18.37
N GLU A 14 5.41 0.65 -18.17
CA GLU A 14 4.77 1.66 -17.32
C GLU A 14 5.10 1.44 -15.84
N VAL A 15 5.28 2.53 -15.09
CA VAL A 15 5.55 2.53 -13.64
C VAL A 15 4.26 2.85 -12.89
N ILE A 16 3.91 1.98 -11.96
CA ILE A 16 2.70 2.09 -11.16
C ILE A 16 3.11 2.39 -9.72
N GLU A 17 2.55 3.48 -9.20
CA GLU A 17 2.68 3.86 -7.80
C GLU A 17 1.61 3.16 -6.96
N ILE A 18 2.04 2.58 -5.85
CA ILE A 18 1.18 1.85 -4.92
C ILE A 18 1.39 2.44 -3.54
N LEU A 19 0.30 2.93 -2.94
CA LEU A 19 0.26 3.36 -1.55
C LEU A 19 -0.47 2.29 -0.73
N ALA A 20 0.12 1.89 0.39
CA ALA A 20 -0.43 0.86 1.25
C ALA A 20 -0.22 1.19 2.71
N THR A 21 -1.16 0.79 3.55
CA THR A 21 -1.12 0.98 5.00
C THR A 21 -0.89 -0.33 5.76
N ASP A 22 -0.97 -1.47 5.07
CA ASP A 22 -0.79 -2.79 5.64
C ASP A 22 0.71 -3.19 5.61
N PRO A 23 1.32 -3.52 6.76
CA PRO A 23 2.72 -3.96 6.84
C PRO A 23 3.02 -5.23 6.05
N ALA A 24 2.02 -6.10 5.77
CA ALA A 24 2.22 -7.30 4.95
C ALA A 24 2.68 -6.98 3.53
N THR A 25 2.33 -5.80 3.02
CA THR A 25 2.70 -5.33 1.67
C THR A 25 4.21 -5.22 1.46
N THR A 26 4.98 -5.06 2.54
CA THR A 26 6.45 -5.00 2.52
C THR A 26 7.09 -6.30 2.00
N ARG A 27 6.38 -7.42 2.09
CA ARG A 27 6.82 -8.73 1.59
C ARG A 27 6.06 -9.14 0.34
N ASP A 28 4.76 -8.85 0.29
CA ASP A 28 3.88 -9.30 -0.79
C ASP A 28 4.19 -8.61 -2.11
N ILE A 29 4.47 -7.29 -2.12
CA ILE A 29 4.76 -6.55 -3.36
C ILE A 29 6.09 -6.99 -3.98
N PRO A 30 7.21 -7.12 -3.22
CA PRO A 30 8.45 -7.67 -3.76
C PRO A 30 8.29 -9.10 -4.28
N ASN A 31 7.57 -9.95 -3.55
CA ASN A 31 7.30 -11.32 -3.99
C ASN A 31 6.47 -11.33 -5.27
N PHE A 32 5.42 -10.54 -5.35
CA PHE A 32 4.59 -10.40 -6.55
C PHE A 32 5.44 -10.00 -7.76
N CYS A 33 6.33 -9.02 -7.60
CA CYS A 33 7.23 -8.57 -8.67
C CYS A 33 8.14 -9.71 -9.14
N ARG A 34 8.78 -10.43 -8.20
CA ARG A 34 9.65 -11.57 -8.50
C ARG A 34 8.92 -12.71 -9.21
N HIS A 35 7.73 -13.09 -8.74
CA HIS A 35 7.00 -14.23 -9.30
C HIS A 35 6.44 -13.98 -10.70
N LEU A 36 6.04 -12.75 -11.01
CA LEU A 36 5.48 -12.39 -12.32
C LEU A 36 6.50 -11.77 -13.28
N GLY A 37 7.71 -11.50 -12.79
CA GLY A 37 8.81 -10.89 -13.53
C GLY A 37 8.64 -9.39 -13.75
N HIS A 38 7.91 -8.70 -12.87
CA HIS A 38 7.86 -7.24 -12.85
C HIS A 38 9.05 -6.68 -12.08
N GLU A 39 9.39 -5.42 -12.34
CA GLU A 39 10.54 -4.75 -11.74
C GLU A 39 10.05 -3.86 -10.59
N LEU A 40 10.56 -4.07 -9.38
CA LEU A 40 10.33 -3.17 -8.25
C LEU A 40 11.37 -2.05 -8.33
N VAL A 41 10.94 -0.87 -8.74
CA VAL A 41 11.80 0.31 -8.95
C VAL A 41 12.09 1.02 -7.63
N GLY A 42 11.13 1.03 -6.70
CA GLY A 42 11.26 1.72 -5.43
C GLY A 42 10.35 1.15 -4.37
N GLN A 43 10.80 1.22 -3.12
CA GLN A 43 10.05 0.87 -1.92
C GLN A 43 10.52 1.79 -0.80
N GLU A 44 9.58 2.49 -0.17
CA GLU A 44 9.86 3.40 0.93
C GLU A 44 8.71 3.45 1.94
N THR A 45 9.05 3.72 3.19
CA THR A 45 8.07 4.12 4.21
C THR A 45 7.92 5.62 4.12
N LEU A 46 6.76 6.11 3.69
CA LEU A 46 6.49 7.55 3.52
C LEU A 46 6.22 8.25 4.84
N ALA A 47 5.46 7.61 5.72
CA ALA A 47 5.06 8.21 6.99
C ALA A 47 4.84 7.11 8.02
N GLU A 48 5.28 7.37 9.25
CA GLU A 48 5.01 6.56 10.43
C GLU A 48 4.10 7.36 11.34
N ASN A 49 3.18 6.70 12.04
CA ASN A 49 2.22 7.34 12.95
C ASN A 49 1.28 8.33 12.27
N VAL A 50 0.71 7.96 11.12
CA VAL A 50 -0.37 8.74 10.52
C VAL A 50 -1.62 8.59 11.38
N SER A 51 -1.98 9.66 12.09
CA SER A 51 -3.29 9.82 12.70
C SER A 51 -4.32 9.96 11.60
N LEU A 52 -5.15 8.93 11.42
CA LEU A 52 -6.39 9.07 10.67
C LEU A 52 -7.35 9.78 11.60
N ASP A 53 -7.56 11.08 11.39
CA ASP A 53 -8.52 11.85 12.17
C ASP A 53 -9.90 11.20 11.99
N ALA A 54 -10.35 10.46 13.01
CA ALA A 54 -11.73 10.00 13.10
C ALA A 54 -12.62 11.25 13.26
N ASP A 55 -13.77 11.22 12.61
CA ASP A 55 -14.73 12.32 12.54
C ASP A 55 -15.11 12.81 13.95
N PRO A 56 -14.92 14.10 14.29
CA PRO A 56 -15.24 14.63 15.62
C PRO A 56 -16.74 14.58 15.98
N ASP A 57 -17.63 14.22 15.05
CA ASP A 57 -19.08 14.11 15.28
C ASP A 57 -19.57 12.68 15.64
N GLU A 58 -18.68 11.68 15.77
CA GLU A 58 -19.08 10.33 16.21
C GLU A 58 -19.15 10.25 17.75
N ILE A 59 -20.36 10.28 18.31
CA ILE A 59 -20.59 10.02 19.74
C ILE A 59 -20.47 8.51 19.99
N THR A 60 -19.28 8.02 20.33
CA THR A 60 -19.09 6.64 20.83
C THR A 60 -19.53 6.55 22.29
N ILE A 61 -20.69 5.92 22.52
CA ILE A 61 -21.12 5.47 23.84
C ILE A 61 -20.71 3.99 23.93
N ASP A 62 -19.44 3.72 24.28
CA ASP A 62 -19.01 2.52 25.02
C ASP A 62 -17.52 2.61 25.34
N SER A 63 -17.18 2.34 26.59
CA SER A 63 -15.95 2.78 27.30
C SER A 63 -14.68 1.95 27.08
N ASP A 64 -14.33 1.57 25.84
CA ASP A 64 -13.03 0.93 25.55
C ASP A 64 -12.45 1.46 24.23
N GLU A 65 -12.10 2.74 24.19
CA GLU A 65 -11.44 3.39 23.04
C GLU A 65 -10.03 3.85 23.45
N ASP A 66 -9.05 2.94 23.38
CA ASP A 66 -7.66 3.26 23.66
C ASP A 66 -6.76 2.59 22.63
N THR A 67 -6.60 3.23 21.48
CA THR A 67 -5.30 3.53 20.82
C THR A 67 -5.63 4.27 19.50
N PRO A 68 -5.11 5.48 19.25
CA PRO A 68 -5.10 6.01 17.89
C PRO A 68 -4.28 5.04 17.05
N ALA A 69 -4.91 4.29 16.15
CA ALA A 69 -4.21 3.33 15.31
C ALA A 69 -3.21 4.10 14.45
N SER A 70 -1.97 4.18 14.92
CA SER A 70 -0.85 4.79 14.22
C SER A 70 -0.61 3.95 12.96
N VAL A 71 -1.05 4.44 11.81
CA VAL A 71 -0.89 3.71 10.55
C VAL A 71 0.41 4.13 9.88
N THR A 72 1.17 3.15 9.41
CA THR A 72 2.38 3.38 8.60
C THR A 72 2.01 3.38 7.13
N LEU A 73 2.37 4.45 6.42
CA LEU A 73 2.16 4.56 4.99
C LEU A 73 3.40 4.08 4.23
N TYR A 74 3.22 3.04 3.42
CA TYR A 74 4.22 2.50 2.52
C TYR A 74 3.95 2.94 1.08
N ARG A 75 5.02 3.20 0.34
CA ARG A 75 4.99 3.50 -1.10
C ARG A 75 5.87 2.52 -1.87
N TYR A 76 5.35 2.07 -3.00
CA TYR A 76 6.04 1.18 -3.91
C TYR A 76 5.90 1.68 -5.34
N LEU A 77 6.97 1.58 -6.11
CA LEU A 77 6.99 1.85 -7.55
C LEU A 77 7.26 0.55 -8.28
N VAL A 78 6.26 0.04 -8.99
CA VAL A 78 6.34 -1.22 -9.72
C VAL A 78 6.28 -0.94 -11.21
N LYS A 79 7.34 -1.29 -11.92
CA LYS A 79 7.39 -1.22 -13.37
C LYS A 79 6.93 -2.53 -13.99
N LYS A 80 5.92 -2.44 -14.85
CA LYS A 80 5.45 -3.59 -15.62
C LYS A 80 6.54 -4.02 -16.60
N LYS A 81 6.80 -5.32 -16.68
CA LYS A 81 7.71 -5.88 -17.67
C LYS A 81 7.22 -5.56 -19.08
N MET A 82 8.16 -5.36 -19.99
CA MET A 82 7.81 -5.30 -21.40
C MET A 82 7.31 -6.69 -21.83
N ALA A 83 6.17 -6.72 -22.52
CA ALA A 83 5.56 -7.95 -23.04
C ALA A 83 6.23 -8.36 -24.35
#